data_AF-A0A3B5KWQ4-F1
#
_entry.id   AF-A0A3B5KWQ4-F1
#
_cell.length_a   1.000
_cell.length_b   1.000
_cell.length_c   1.000
_cell.angle_alpha   90.00
_cell.angle_beta   90.00
_cell.angle_gamma   90.00
#
_symmetry.space_group_name_H-M   'P 1'
#
loop_
_entity.id
_entity.type
_entity.pdbx_description
1 polymer ?
#
loop_
_entity_poly.entity_id
_entity_poly.type
_entity_poly.pdbx_seq_one_letter_code
_entity_poly.pdbx_strand_id
1 'polypeptide(L)'
;MGSGESTTRKVSFGVDDEDRVRILRGIKLSEDVLQRMRGVANIPPESSSSRQQTILKDELAKMAEREREAAREELVKTMSRERQQARKEAEKAKELAQQLQKKDSQLKALDAFYKEQLAQLEQRVRHSHMFHRPAETCLNVKNQSRNTAPVCPGLQAQILSCYKDNKDQTLNCSDLVKEYMQCINAAKKLFCLLINSEYDLNCISIAVSM
;
A
#
# COMPACT_ATOMS: atom_id res chain seq x y z
N MET A 1 -62.47 -54.37 54.98
CA MET A 1 -61.09 -54.89 54.79
C MET A 1 -61.07 -55.47 53.37
N GLY A 2 -60.48 -54.80 52.36
CA GLY A 2 -59.12 -55.06 51.81
C GLY A 2 -59.11 -56.36 50.99
N SER A 3 -58.58 -56.54 49.78
CA SER A 3 -57.57 -55.84 48.96
C SER A 3 -57.53 -56.48 47.55
N GLY A 4 -57.01 -55.75 46.55
CA GLY A 4 -56.38 -56.29 45.31
C GLY A 4 -57.35 -56.60 44.15
N GLU A 5 -57.10 -56.28 42.88
CA GLU A 5 -55.87 -55.87 42.20
C GLU A 5 -56.26 -55.33 40.79
N SER A 6 -55.91 -54.09 40.45
CA SER A 6 -56.08 -53.56 39.08
C SER A 6 -54.90 -54.02 38.22
N THR A 7 -55.08 -55.08 37.45
CA THR A 7 -54.09 -55.51 36.46
C THR A 7 -54.17 -54.63 35.22
N THR A 8 -53.30 -53.63 35.13
CA THR A 8 -53.02 -52.91 33.88
C THR A 8 -52.28 -53.84 32.93
N ARG A 9 -52.96 -54.26 31.84
CA ARG A 9 -52.31 -55.07 30.79
C ARG A 9 -51.32 -54.19 30.03
N LYS A 10 -50.02 -54.49 30.17
CA LYS A 10 -48.94 -53.86 29.41
C LYS A 10 -49.08 -54.23 27.93
N VAL A 11 -49.19 -53.21 27.08
CA VAL A 11 -49.07 -53.36 25.62
C VAL A 11 -47.60 -53.19 25.27
N SER A 12 -47.01 -54.18 24.62
CA SER A 12 -45.62 -54.11 24.14
C SER A 12 -45.57 -53.42 22.78
N PHE A 13 -44.82 -52.32 22.68
CA PHE A 13 -44.52 -51.65 21.42
C PHE A 13 -43.20 -52.19 20.86
N GLY A 14 -43.21 -52.64 19.60
CA GLY A 14 -41.99 -52.85 18.82
C GLY A 14 -41.75 -51.63 17.95
N VAL A 15 -40.58 -51.01 18.07
CA VAL A 15 -40.10 -49.94 17.18
C VAL A 15 -39.27 -50.62 16.08
N ASP A 16 -39.59 -50.33 14.82
CA ASP A 16 -38.83 -50.75 13.63
C ASP A 16 -37.77 -49.69 13.30
N ASP A 17 -36.75 -50.01 12.49
CA ASP A 17 -35.58 -49.16 12.20
C ASP A 17 -35.89 -47.84 11.44
N GLU A 18 -37.17 -47.58 11.12
CA GLU A 18 -37.67 -46.33 10.52
C GLU A 18 -38.52 -45.47 11.48
N ASP A 19 -38.44 -45.66 12.80
CA ASP A 19 -39.17 -44.90 13.84
C ASP A 19 -40.72 -44.93 13.72
N ARG A 20 -41.29 -45.92 13.02
CA ARG A 20 -42.75 -46.06 12.89
C ARG A 20 -43.30 -47.08 13.89
N VAL A 21 -44.09 -46.63 14.86
CA VAL A 21 -44.74 -47.51 15.86
C VAL A 21 -45.88 -48.31 15.22
N ARG A 22 -45.81 -49.65 15.26
CA ARG A 22 -46.92 -50.54 14.85
C ARG A 22 -47.55 -51.20 16.08
N ILE A 23 -48.87 -51.05 16.24
CA ILE A 23 -49.62 -51.68 17.34
C ILE A 23 -49.95 -53.13 16.95
N LEU A 24 -49.42 -54.11 17.69
CA LEU A 24 -49.70 -55.53 17.49
C LEU A 24 -50.89 -55.98 18.34
N ARG A 25 -51.87 -56.59 17.65
CA ARG A 25 -53.16 -57.17 18.09
C ARG A 25 -54.33 -56.21 18.32
N GLY A 26 -55.32 -56.31 17.42
CA GLY A 26 -56.52 -55.48 17.36
C GLY A 26 -57.55 -55.77 18.45
N ILE A 27 -58.12 -54.69 18.99
CA ILE A 27 -59.31 -54.70 19.83
C ILE A 27 -60.53 -54.85 18.90
N LYS A 28 -61.30 -55.93 19.05
CA LYS A 28 -62.54 -56.11 18.29
C LYS A 28 -63.63 -55.24 18.92
N LEU A 29 -63.92 -54.09 18.31
CA LEU A 29 -65.04 -53.25 18.71
C LEU A 29 -66.36 -53.88 18.24
N SER A 30 -67.42 -53.75 19.04
CA SER A 30 -68.77 -54.17 18.65
C SER A 30 -69.32 -53.25 17.56
N GLU A 31 -70.22 -53.78 16.72
CA GLU A 31 -70.83 -53.04 15.60
C GLU A 31 -71.45 -51.72 16.08
N ASP A 32 -72.09 -51.70 17.25
CA ASP A 32 -72.67 -50.48 17.85
C ASP A 32 -71.64 -49.39 18.19
N VAL A 33 -70.41 -49.77 18.56
CA VAL A 33 -69.33 -48.81 18.83
C VAL A 33 -68.77 -48.26 17.53
N LEU A 34 -68.61 -49.12 16.52
CA LEU A 34 -68.23 -48.70 15.17
C LEU A 34 -69.30 -47.79 14.53
N GLN A 35 -70.59 -48.08 14.77
CA GLN A 35 -71.72 -47.29 14.30
C GLN A 35 -71.70 -45.89 14.93
N ARG A 36 -71.36 -45.76 16.22
CA ARG A 36 -71.21 -44.45 16.88
C ARG A 36 -69.99 -43.68 16.40
N MET A 37 -68.86 -44.34 16.17
CA MET A 37 -67.66 -43.68 15.61
C MET A 37 -67.89 -43.23 14.16
N ARG A 38 -68.65 -44.00 13.37
CA ARG A 38 -69.07 -43.62 12.02
C ARG A 38 -70.19 -42.58 12.01
N GLY A 39 -71.06 -42.57 13.02
CA GLY A 39 -72.16 -41.61 13.17
C GLY A 39 -71.71 -40.15 13.33
N VAL A 40 -70.46 -39.92 13.78
CA VAL A 40 -69.85 -38.58 13.79
C VAL A 40 -69.37 -38.15 12.40
N ALA A 41 -69.16 -39.09 11.47
CA ALA A 41 -68.69 -38.83 10.10
C ALA A 41 -69.83 -38.67 9.07
N ASN A 42 -71.10 -38.66 9.51
CA ASN A 42 -72.25 -38.48 8.62
C ASN A 42 -73.10 -37.26 9.04
N ILE A 43 -72.43 -36.14 9.29
CA ILE A 43 -73.06 -34.81 9.21
C ILE A 43 -73.08 -34.46 7.71
N PRO A 44 -74.25 -34.31 7.06
CA PRO A 44 -74.31 -33.83 5.69
C PRO A 44 -73.65 -32.44 5.65
N PRO A 45 -72.93 -32.04 4.58
CA PRO A 45 -72.38 -30.69 4.52
C PRO A 45 -73.56 -29.72 4.56
N GLU A 46 -73.74 -29.05 5.70
CA GLU A 46 -74.67 -27.94 5.77
C GLU A 46 -74.28 -26.94 4.67
N SER A 47 -75.19 -26.69 3.74
CA SER A 47 -75.01 -25.82 2.58
C SER A 47 -74.72 -24.36 2.95
N SER A 48 -74.84 -24.01 4.23
CA SER A 48 -74.44 -22.74 4.84
C SER A 48 -72.92 -22.61 5.07
N SER A 49 -72.23 -23.72 5.40
CA SER A 49 -70.80 -23.74 5.79
C SER A 49 -69.85 -23.62 4.58
N SER A 50 -70.15 -24.29 3.46
CA SER A 50 -69.32 -24.20 2.23
C SER A 50 -69.27 -22.79 1.64
N ARG A 51 -70.38 -22.04 1.70
CA ARG A 51 -70.46 -20.68 1.14
C ARG A 51 -69.67 -19.68 1.99
N GLN A 52 -69.71 -19.84 3.30
CA GLN A 52 -68.89 -19.06 4.24
C GLN A 52 -67.39 -19.38 4.06
N GLN A 53 -67.02 -20.65 3.87
CA GLN A 53 -65.63 -21.04 3.57
C GLN A 53 -65.11 -20.46 2.26
N THR A 54 -65.92 -20.36 1.21
CA THR A 54 -65.48 -19.75 -0.06
C THR A 54 -65.28 -18.24 0.05
N ILE A 55 -66.13 -17.54 0.82
CA ILE A 55 -66.00 -16.09 1.04
C ILE A 55 -64.73 -15.78 1.83
N LEU A 56 -64.46 -16.55 2.89
CA LEU A 56 -63.23 -16.38 3.68
C LEU A 56 -61.97 -16.65 2.86
N LYS A 57 -61.99 -17.65 1.96
CA LYS A 57 -60.87 -17.93 1.04
C LYS A 57 -60.64 -16.81 0.03
N ASP A 58 -61.70 -16.24 -0.51
CA ASP A 58 -61.63 -15.13 -1.48
C ASP A 58 -61.12 -13.84 -0.82
N GLU A 59 -61.61 -13.51 0.38
CA GLU A 59 -61.11 -12.36 1.15
C GLU A 59 -59.64 -12.54 1.56
N LEU A 60 -59.23 -13.77 1.92
CA LEU A 60 -57.83 -14.10 2.19
C LEU A 60 -56.94 -13.93 0.93
N ALA A 61 -57.45 -14.30 -0.25
CA ALA A 61 -56.73 -14.11 -1.51
C ALA A 61 -56.58 -12.62 -1.86
N LYS A 62 -57.64 -11.83 -1.70
CA LYS A 62 -57.62 -10.37 -1.92
C LYS A 62 -56.67 -9.66 -0.97
N MET A 63 -56.65 -10.01 0.32
CA MET A 63 -55.68 -9.42 1.26
C MET A 63 -54.24 -9.82 0.92
N ALA A 64 -54.01 -11.09 0.52
CA ALA A 64 -52.69 -11.54 0.11
C ALA A 64 -52.19 -10.84 -1.18
N GLU A 65 -53.09 -10.51 -2.11
CA GLU A 65 -52.77 -9.74 -3.30
C GLU A 65 -52.40 -8.29 -2.95
N ARG A 66 -53.19 -7.62 -2.10
CA ARG A 66 -52.87 -6.27 -1.60
C ARG A 66 -51.54 -6.21 -0.85
N GLU A 67 -51.23 -7.20 -0.03
CA GLU A 67 -49.94 -7.29 0.66
C GLU A 67 -48.77 -7.45 -0.33
N ARG A 68 -48.94 -8.25 -1.39
CA ARG A 68 -47.94 -8.41 -2.43
C ARG A 68 -47.74 -7.14 -3.26
N GLU A 69 -48.81 -6.43 -3.59
CA GLU A 69 -48.74 -5.15 -4.29
C GLU A 69 -48.06 -4.09 -3.43
N ALA A 70 -48.46 -3.95 -2.16
CA ALA A 70 -47.82 -3.05 -1.22
C ALA A 70 -46.31 -3.37 -1.05
N ALA A 71 -45.95 -4.65 -0.94
CA ALA A 71 -44.55 -5.08 -0.88
C ALA A 71 -43.78 -4.75 -2.16
N ARG A 72 -44.39 -4.89 -3.34
CA ARG A 72 -43.78 -4.50 -4.63
C ARG A 72 -43.58 -3.00 -4.74
N GLU A 73 -44.58 -2.21 -4.37
CA GLU A 73 -44.46 -0.75 -4.37
C GLU A 73 -43.35 -0.28 -3.43
N GLU A 74 -43.27 -0.85 -2.24
CA GLU A 74 -42.23 -0.49 -1.28
C GLU A 74 -40.84 -0.90 -1.77
N LEU A 75 -40.72 -2.08 -2.37
CA LEU A 75 -39.47 -2.52 -3.03
C LEU A 75 -39.06 -1.56 -4.17
N VAL A 76 -40.01 -1.10 -5.00
CA VAL A 76 -39.70 -0.13 -6.06
C VAL A 76 -39.24 1.20 -5.47
N LYS A 77 -39.86 1.66 -4.38
CA LYS A 77 -39.46 2.90 -3.69
C LYS A 77 -38.06 2.77 -3.11
N THR A 78 -37.74 1.69 -2.40
CA THR A 78 -36.41 1.46 -1.83
C THR A 78 -35.35 1.37 -2.93
N MET A 79 -35.60 0.57 -3.97
CA MET A 79 -34.72 0.46 -5.14
C MET A 79 -34.49 1.82 -5.83
N SER A 80 -35.52 2.66 -5.92
CA SER A 80 -35.39 4.00 -6.50
C SER A 80 -34.46 4.90 -5.67
N ARG A 81 -34.57 4.84 -4.34
CA ARG A 81 -33.75 5.60 -3.40
C ARG A 81 -32.30 5.12 -3.44
N GLU A 82 -32.08 3.80 -3.40
CA GLU A 82 -30.74 3.21 -3.53
C GLU A 82 -30.08 3.60 -4.85
N ARG A 83 -30.82 3.55 -5.97
CA ARG A 83 -30.29 3.95 -7.27
C ARG A 83 -29.92 5.43 -7.33
N GLN A 84 -30.70 6.32 -6.70
CA GLN A 84 -30.36 7.73 -6.60
C GLN A 84 -29.13 7.96 -5.72
N GLN A 85 -29.01 7.23 -4.62
CA GLN A 85 -27.87 7.32 -3.73
C GLN A 85 -26.58 6.83 -4.42
N ALA A 86 -26.63 5.68 -5.08
CA ALA A 86 -25.53 5.15 -5.88
C ALA A 86 -25.08 6.13 -6.98
N ARG A 87 -26.01 6.85 -7.62
CA ARG A 87 -25.66 7.91 -8.60
C ARG A 87 -24.93 9.08 -7.94
N LYS A 88 -25.41 9.56 -6.78
CA LYS A 88 -24.74 10.65 -6.04
C LYS A 88 -23.34 10.25 -5.58
N GLU A 89 -23.19 9.01 -5.10
CA GLU A 89 -21.90 8.46 -4.69
C GLU A 89 -20.96 8.30 -5.88
N ALA A 90 -21.45 7.84 -7.03
CA ALA A 90 -20.65 7.74 -8.26
C ALA A 90 -20.17 9.10 -8.77
N GLU A 91 -21.02 10.14 -8.74
CA GLU A 91 -20.62 11.50 -9.12
C GLU A 91 -19.58 12.08 -8.15
N LYS A 92 -19.78 11.90 -6.84
CA LYS A 92 -18.77 12.29 -5.84
C LYS A 92 -17.44 11.56 -6.04
N ALA A 93 -17.50 10.26 -6.33
CA ALA A 93 -16.31 9.46 -6.59
C ALA A 93 -15.57 9.94 -7.84
N LYS A 94 -16.28 10.31 -8.91
CA LYS A 94 -15.68 10.91 -10.11
C LYS A 94 -15.01 12.25 -9.79
N GLU A 95 -15.67 13.12 -9.02
CA GLU A 95 -15.10 14.42 -8.64
C GLU A 95 -13.82 14.25 -7.82
N LEU A 96 -13.83 13.37 -6.81
CA LEU A 96 -12.66 13.02 -6.02
C LEU A 96 -11.54 12.44 -6.90
N ALA A 97 -11.86 11.56 -7.85
CA ALA A 97 -10.87 10.99 -8.77
C ALA A 97 -10.21 12.07 -9.65
N GLN A 98 -10.99 13.06 -10.14
CA GLN A 98 -10.44 14.19 -10.89
C GLN A 98 -9.53 15.08 -10.03
N GLN A 99 -9.91 15.33 -8.77
CA GLN A 99 -9.09 16.09 -7.84
C GLN A 99 -7.76 15.37 -7.55
N LEU A 100 -7.80 14.05 -7.34
CA LEU A 100 -6.62 13.22 -7.16
C LEU A 100 -5.71 13.26 -8.39
N GLN A 101 -6.27 13.08 -9.58
CA GLN A 101 -5.50 13.16 -10.82
C GLN A 101 -4.79 14.51 -10.99
N LYS A 102 -5.46 15.62 -10.64
CA LYS A 102 -4.87 16.96 -10.66
C LYS A 102 -3.74 17.11 -9.64
N LYS A 103 -3.90 16.55 -8.44
CA LYS A 103 -2.85 16.56 -7.40
C LYS A 103 -1.65 15.70 -7.81
N ASP A 104 -1.89 14.55 -8.41
CA ASP A 104 -0.83 13.67 -8.93
C ASP A 104 -0.03 14.33 -10.05
N SER A 105 -0.69 15.04 -10.97
CA SER A 105 0.01 15.75 -12.04
C SER A 105 0.84 16.91 -11.49
N GLN A 106 0.34 17.64 -10.48
CA GLN A 106 1.10 18.67 -9.78
C GLN A 106 2.34 18.09 -9.07
N LEU A 107 2.18 16.99 -8.35
CA LEU A 107 3.28 16.31 -7.67
C LEU A 107 4.33 15.80 -8.66
N LYS A 108 3.90 15.20 -9.78
CA LYS A 108 4.82 14.73 -10.83
C LYS A 108 5.60 15.88 -11.47
N ALA A 109 4.96 17.02 -11.74
CA ALA A 109 5.66 18.19 -12.28
C ALA A 109 6.71 18.73 -11.30
N LEU A 110 6.36 18.77 -10.01
CA LEU A 110 7.27 19.22 -8.95
C LEU A 110 8.46 18.25 -8.76
N ASP A 111 8.20 16.95 -8.77
CA ASP A 111 9.23 15.91 -8.70
C ASP A 111 10.19 15.99 -9.89
N ALA A 112 9.67 16.18 -11.10
CA ALA A 112 10.49 16.37 -12.29
C ALA A 112 11.39 17.62 -12.16
N PHE A 113 10.85 18.73 -11.64
CA PHE A 113 11.62 19.95 -11.39
C PHE A 113 12.78 19.70 -10.41
N TYR A 114 12.52 19.06 -9.27
CA TYR A 114 13.56 18.79 -8.28
C TYR A 114 14.59 17.76 -8.75
N LYS A 115 14.17 16.74 -9.52
CA LYS A 115 15.09 15.78 -10.16
C LYS A 115 16.05 16.47 -11.13
N GLU A 116 15.54 17.40 -11.93
CA GLU A 116 16.38 18.21 -12.83
C GLU A 116 17.39 19.07 -12.04
N GLN A 117 16.95 19.73 -10.96
CA GLN A 117 17.84 20.51 -10.09
C GLN A 117 18.95 19.63 -9.47
N LEU A 118 18.61 18.42 -9.03
CA LEU A 118 19.58 17.47 -8.49
C LEU A 118 20.56 17.01 -9.57
N ALA A 119 20.09 16.67 -10.77
CA ALA A 119 20.95 16.28 -11.88
C ALA A 119 21.94 17.39 -12.27
N GLN A 120 21.49 18.65 -12.27
CA GLN A 120 22.35 19.81 -12.52
C GLN A 120 23.39 20.01 -11.40
N LEU A 121 23.01 19.81 -10.15
CA LEU A 121 23.94 19.88 -9.02
C LEU A 121 24.99 18.76 -9.09
N GLU A 122 24.55 17.52 -9.31
CA GLU A 122 25.44 16.37 -9.52
C GLU A 122 26.40 16.60 -10.69
N GLN A 123 25.93 17.19 -11.79
CA GLN A 123 26.78 17.49 -12.93
C GLN A 123 27.84 18.53 -12.57
N ARG A 124 27.48 19.60 -11.84
CA ARG A 124 28.47 20.59 -11.36
C ARG A 124 29.49 19.97 -10.41
N VAL A 125 29.05 19.08 -9.52
CA VAL A 125 29.92 18.33 -8.62
C VAL A 125 30.84 17.41 -9.41
N ARG A 126 30.33 16.62 -10.36
CA ARG A 126 31.15 15.79 -11.26
C ARG A 126 32.16 16.62 -12.05
N HIS A 127 31.75 17.77 -12.58
CA HIS A 127 32.61 18.67 -13.32
C HIS A 127 33.74 19.20 -12.42
N SER A 128 33.41 19.69 -11.22
CA SER A 128 34.38 20.11 -10.22
C SER A 128 35.34 18.98 -9.83
N HIS A 129 34.84 17.79 -9.52
CA HIS A 129 35.68 16.63 -9.19
C HIS A 129 36.57 16.18 -10.34
N MET A 130 36.16 16.29 -11.60
CA MET A 130 37.02 16.00 -12.76
C MET A 130 38.26 16.89 -12.81
N PHE A 131 38.15 18.15 -12.37
CA PHE A 131 39.31 19.05 -12.25
C PHE A 131 40.16 18.78 -11.00
N HIS A 132 39.61 18.11 -9.96
CA HIS A 132 40.32 17.79 -8.72
C HIS A 132 40.88 16.35 -8.66
N ARG A 133 40.38 15.41 -9.47
CA ARG A 133 40.83 14.00 -9.50
C ARG A 133 42.33 13.81 -9.84
N PRO A 134 42.97 14.63 -10.68
CA PRO A 134 44.41 14.55 -10.89
C PRO A 134 45.23 14.91 -9.64
N ALA A 135 44.67 15.68 -8.70
CA ALA A 135 45.38 16.12 -7.50
C ALA A 135 45.42 15.02 -6.41
N GLU A 136 44.37 14.20 -6.29
CA GLU A 136 44.29 13.15 -5.25
C GLU A 136 45.00 11.85 -5.65
N THR A 137 44.98 11.49 -6.93
CA THR A 137 45.64 10.25 -7.41
C THR A 137 47.16 10.35 -7.41
N CYS A 138 47.73 11.56 -7.37
CA CYS A 138 49.17 11.79 -7.21
C CYS A 138 49.66 11.72 -5.75
N LEU A 139 48.76 11.73 -4.76
CA LEU A 139 49.11 11.74 -3.33
C LEU A 139 49.25 10.33 -2.71
N ASN A 140 48.87 9.27 -3.44
CA ASN A 140 48.97 7.89 -2.97
C ASN A 140 50.15 7.10 -3.55
N VAL A 141 51.19 7.79 -4.05
CA VAL A 141 52.49 7.16 -4.30
C VAL A 141 53.23 7.10 -2.97
N LYS A 142 53.48 5.86 -2.53
CA LYS A 142 54.22 5.49 -1.32
C LYS A 142 55.27 6.54 -0.96
N ASN A 143 55.11 7.03 0.27
CA ASN A 143 56.02 7.86 1.05
C ASN A 143 57.42 7.22 1.10
N GLN A 144 58.17 7.40 0.02
CA GLN A 144 59.56 7.06 -0.10
C GLN A 144 60.22 8.36 -0.50
N SER A 145 61.06 8.88 0.40
CA SER A 145 61.71 10.17 0.34
C SER A 145 62.36 10.42 -1.02
N ARG A 146 61.57 10.92 -1.98
CA ARG A 146 62.09 11.47 -3.22
C ARG A 146 62.71 12.79 -2.80
N ASN A 147 64.00 12.93 -3.11
CA ASN A 147 64.72 14.17 -2.95
C ASN A 147 64.11 15.18 -3.94
N THR A 148 62.96 15.75 -3.57
CA THR A 148 62.26 16.75 -4.37
C THR A 148 62.93 18.07 -4.10
N ALA A 149 63.69 18.57 -5.07
CA ALA A 149 64.17 19.94 -5.04
C ALA A 149 62.97 20.87 -4.80
N PRO A 150 62.99 21.72 -3.76
CA PRO A 150 61.84 22.55 -3.43
C PRO A 150 61.57 23.53 -4.57
N VAL A 151 60.30 23.67 -4.94
CA VAL A 151 59.87 24.62 -5.97
C VAL A 151 60.08 26.04 -5.44
N CYS A 152 60.83 26.85 -6.20
CA CYS A 152 61.21 28.23 -5.86
C CYS A 152 62.06 28.35 -4.57
N PRO A 153 63.24 27.67 -4.49
CA PRO A 153 64.03 27.58 -3.26
C PRO A 153 64.54 28.95 -2.77
N GLY A 154 64.89 29.84 -3.70
CA GLY A 154 65.36 31.19 -3.39
C GLY A 154 64.30 32.06 -2.71
N LEU A 155 63.08 32.07 -3.24
CA LEU A 155 61.96 32.82 -2.67
C LEU A 155 61.55 32.26 -1.31
N GLN A 156 61.55 30.93 -1.14
CA GLN A 156 61.29 30.29 0.13
C GLN A 156 62.31 30.72 1.21
N ALA A 157 63.60 30.75 0.88
CA ALA A 157 64.63 31.22 1.80
C ALA A 157 64.47 32.70 2.17
N GLN A 158 64.13 33.55 1.20
CA GLN A 158 63.92 34.97 1.43
C GLN A 158 62.69 35.23 2.33
N ILE A 159 61.59 34.50 2.16
CA ILE A 159 60.39 34.62 3.02
C ILE A 159 60.74 34.25 4.46
N LEU A 160 61.47 33.16 4.63
CA LEU A 160 61.90 32.70 5.95
C LEU A 160 62.86 33.71 6.60
N SER A 161 63.72 34.39 5.85
CA SER A 161 64.53 35.50 6.37
C SER A 161 63.66 36.69 6.76
N CYS A 162 62.75 37.12 5.87
CA CYS A 162 61.90 38.28 6.10
C CYS A 162 61.06 38.15 7.37
N TYR A 163 60.49 36.97 7.65
CA TYR A 163 59.74 36.73 8.88
C TYR A 163 60.61 36.65 10.13
N LYS A 164 61.87 36.21 10.02
CA LYS A 164 62.81 36.25 11.15
C LYS A 164 63.17 37.69 11.52
N ASP A 165 63.29 38.54 10.52
CA ASP A 165 63.69 39.95 10.67
C ASP A 165 62.49 40.86 11.01
N ASN A 166 61.26 40.48 10.65
CA ASN A 166 60.02 41.26 10.84
C ASN A 166 58.95 40.49 11.65
N LYS A 167 59.31 40.03 12.85
CA LYS A 167 58.42 39.19 13.69
C LYS A 167 57.07 39.84 14.01
N ASP A 168 57.08 41.15 14.30
CA ASP A 168 55.88 41.90 14.69
C ASP A 168 55.25 42.67 13.51
N GLN A 169 55.87 42.62 12.32
CA GLN A 169 55.44 43.35 11.12
C GLN A 169 55.44 42.44 9.88
N THR A 170 54.82 41.26 10.03
CA THR A 170 54.77 40.21 9.00
C THR A 170 54.15 40.67 7.68
N LEU A 171 53.30 41.70 7.71
CA LEU A 171 52.70 42.29 6.51
C LEU A 171 53.73 42.90 5.55
N ASN A 172 54.92 43.29 6.02
CA ASN A 172 55.99 43.78 5.16
C ASN A 172 56.57 42.68 4.25
N CYS A 173 56.36 41.41 4.60
CA CYS A 173 56.77 40.26 3.78
C CYS A 173 55.69 39.84 2.75
N SER A 174 54.56 40.56 2.67
CA SER A 174 53.42 40.17 1.84
C SER A 174 53.76 40.10 0.35
N ASP A 175 54.56 41.04 -0.15
CA ASP A 175 54.90 41.06 -1.58
C ASP A 175 55.82 39.90 -1.96
N LEU A 176 56.76 39.56 -1.08
CA LEU A 176 57.62 38.40 -1.23
C LEU A 176 56.83 37.07 -1.21
N VAL A 177 55.80 36.98 -0.36
CA VAL A 177 54.86 35.85 -0.33
C VAL A 177 54.02 35.79 -1.61
N LYS A 178 53.57 36.93 -2.15
CA LYS A 178 52.84 36.97 -3.43
C LYS A 178 53.72 36.47 -4.58
N GLU A 179 54.99 36.88 -4.64
CA GLU A 179 55.94 36.40 -5.65
C GLU A 179 56.18 34.89 -5.54
N TYR A 180 56.32 34.37 -4.32
CA TYR A 180 56.42 32.93 -4.08
C TYR A 180 55.18 32.17 -4.55
N MET A 181 53.98 32.70 -4.24
CA MET A 181 52.72 32.11 -4.71
C MET A 181 52.59 32.14 -6.23
N GLN A 182 53.03 33.21 -6.89
CA GLN A 182 53.09 33.30 -8.35
C GLN A 182 54.06 32.27 -8.93
N CYS A 183 55.23 32.10 -8.33
CA CYS A 183 56.22 31.10 -8.73
C CYS A 183 55.67 29.67 -8.59
N ILE A 184 54.99 29.35 -7.49
CA ILE A 184 54.28 28.07 -7.30
C ILE A 184 53.20 27.86 -8.36
N ASN A 185 52.39 28.89 -8.62
CA ASN A 185 51.29 28.76 -9.58
C ASN A 185 51.80 28.62 -11.03
N ALA A 186 52.90 29.30 -11.37
CA ALA A 186 53.58 29.13 -12.65
C ALA A 186 54.16 27.71 -12.79
N ALA A 187 54.80 27.19 -11.75
CA ALA A 187 55.30 25.82 -11.72
C ALA A 187 54.15 24.79 -11.83
N LYS A 188 53.04 24.99 -11.12
CA LYS A 188 51.82 24.16 -11.25
C LYS A 188 51.26 24.21 -12.66
N LYS A 189 51.24 25.39 -13.31
CA LYS A 189 50.75 25.54 -14.67
C LYS A 189 51.66 24.84 -15.69
N LEU A 190 52.97 24.99 -15.57
CA LEU A 190 53.95 24.26 -16.39
C LEU A 190 53.82 22.75 -16.21
N PHE A 191 53.68 22.28 -14.97
CA PHE A 191 53.46 20.88 -14.65
C PHE A 191 52.15 20.34 -15.23
N CYS A 192 51.06 21.10 -15.13
CA CYS A 192 49.80 20.76 -15.78
C CYS A 192 49.92 20.74 -17.31
N LEU A 193 50.61 21.69 -17.94
CA LEU A 193 50.74 21.75 -19.40
C LEU A 193 51.57 20.59 -19.97
N LEU A 194 52.61 20.16 -19.26
CA LEU A 194 53.39 18.97 -19.64
C LEU A 194 52.53 17.69 -19.58
N ILE A 195 51.64 17.57 -18.59
CA ILE A 195 50.75 16.41 -18.46
C ILE A 195 49.58 16.45 -19.47
N ASN A 196 49.14 17.63 -19.91
CA ASN A 196 48.03 17.77 -20.85
C ASN A 196 48.42 17.58 -22.34
N SER A 197 49.71 17.49 -22.67
CA SER A 197 50.17 17.31 -24.06
C SER A 197 50.44 15.86 -24.46
N GLU A 198 50.46 14.90 -23.53
CA GLU A 198 50.78 13.48 -23.79
C GLU A 198 49.77 12.55 -23.13
N TYR A 199 48.68 12.22 -23.84
CA TYR A 199 48.03 10.91 -23.69
C TYR A 199 48.77 9.88 -24.58
N ASP A 200 50.08 9.74 -24.43
CA ASP A 200 50.88 8.72 -25.12
C ASP A 200 51.85 8.05 -24.13
N LEU A 201 51.32 7.01 -23.46
CA LEU A 201 51.93 5.81 -22.87
C LEU A 201 53.33 5.79 -22.20
N ASN A 202 54.14 6.86 -22.10
CA ASN A 202 55.53 6.77 -21.63
C ASN A 202 55.95 7.77 -20.53
N CYS A 203 55.03 8.55 -19.95
CA CYS A 203 55.36 9.51 -18.88
C CYS A 203 55.83 8.92 -17.53
N ILE A 204 56.07 7.61 -17.43
CA ILE A 204 56.65 7.01 -16.21
C ILE A 204 58.19 6.93 -16.27
N SER A 205 58.83 7.04 -17.45
CA SER A 205 60.29 6.86 -17.54
C SER A 205 61.13 8.14 -17.61
N ILE A 206 60.57 9.33 -17.89
CA ILE A 206 61.37 10.57 -17.93
C ILE A 206 61.34 11.33 -16.60
N ALA A 207 60.32 11.12 -15.75
CA ALA A 207 60.24 11.76 -14.42
C ALA A 207 61.18 11.14 -13.35
N VAL A 208 62.11 10.25 -13.74
CA VAL A 208 63.05 9.57 -12.82
C VAL A 208 64.48 10.12 -12.90
N SER A 209 64.78 11.12 -13.75
CA SER A 209 66.17 11.61 -13.89
C SER A 209 66.35 13.14 -13.88
N MET A 210 65.42 13.92 -13.31
CA MET A 210 65.65 15.35 -13.04
C MET A 210 65.27 15.71 -11.60
#